data_AF-A0A955C1J2-F1
#
_entry.id   AF-A0A955C1J2-F1
#
_cell.length_a   1.000
_cell.length_b   1.000
_cell.length_c   1.000
_cell.angle_alpha   90.00
_cell.angle_beta   90.00
_cell.angle_gamma   90.00
#
_symmetry.space_group_name_H-M   'P 1'
#
loop_
_entity.id
_entity.type
_entity.pdbx_description
1 polymer ?
#
loop_
_entity_poly.entity_id
_entity_poly.type
_entity_poly.pdbx_seq_one_letter_code
_entity_poly.pdbx_strand_id
1 'polypeptide(L)'
;MIDLNELAAELCENLIEDADVLRVAVSQLACGATIIDCGVAALGGLEAGRMMAEIALAGLAEVSFLPANSEVWRGPSVQISTDHPVAACMASQYAGWEVTGEEFFAMGSGPMRAAAGREELFQRIGHTEQASVAVGLLESAQLPPEAVALQIAEKCQIKPANLLLLVAPTKSLAGTVQVVARSVETALHKLDDLGFDLSCVDSALGWAPLPPPAKNDLAAIGRTNDAILYGAEVTLYLRGDDAVLQKLG
;
A
#
# COMPACT_ATOMS: atom_id res chain seq x y z
N MET A 1 18.94 9.47 -1.81
CA MET A 1 18.08 8.29 -1.58
C MET A 1 16.91 8.83 -0.77
N ILE A 2 15.67 8.49 -1.15
CA ILE A 2 14.49 8.94 -0.40
C ILE A 2 14.26 7.91 0.71
N ASP A 3 14.20 8.37 1.96
CA ASP A 3 14.02 7.50 3.13
C ASP A 3 12.52 7.23 3.32
N LEU A 4 12.04 6.17 2.66
CA LEU A 4 10.61 5.88 2.53
C LEU A 4 9.97 5.57 3.88
N ASN A 5 10.71 4.90 4.77
CA ASN A 5 10.19 4.55 6.10
C ASN A 5 10.07 5.77 7.02
N GLU A 6 10.99 6.73 6.95
CA GLU A 6 10.89 7.96 7.74
C GLU A 6 9.69 8.81 7.30
N LEU A 7 9.50 8.99 5.98
CA LEU A 7 8.32 9.70 5.45
C LEU A 7 7.00 9.04 5.87
N ALA A 8 6.92 7.71 5.78
CA ALA A 8 5.73 6.99 6.20
C ALA A 8 5.51 7.06 7.72
N ALA A 9 6.58 7.10 8.52
CA ALA A 9 6.48 7.21 9.97
C ALA A 9 5.89 8.56 10.40
N GLU A 10 6.29 9.66 9.76
CA GLU A 10 5.69 10.99 9.98
C GLU A 10 4.17 10.99 9.69
N LEU A 11 3.74 10.29 8.63
CA LEU A 11 2.32 10.13 8.33
C LEU A 11 1.59 9.26 9.36
N CYS A 12 2.26 8.23 9.90
CA CYS A 12 1.71 7.44 11.01
C CYS A 12 1.53 8.27 12.28
N GLU A 13 2.45 9.19 12.59
CA GLU A 13 2.31 10.09 13.74
C GLU A 13 1.03 10.92 13.63
N ASN A 14 0.79 11.56 12.47
CA ASN A 14 -0.45 12.30 12.21
C ASN A 14 -1.70 11.41 12.34
N LEU A 15 -1.66 10.19 11.79
CA LEU A 15 -2.77 9.24 11.90
C LEU A 15 -3.05 8.84 13.36
N ILE A 16 -2.01 8.65 14.16
CA ILE A 16 -2.12 8.29 15.58
C ILE A 16 -2.70 9.47 16.39
N GLU A 17 -2.28 10.71 16.09
CA GLU A 17 -2.83 11.91 16.73
C GLU A 17 -4.33 12.07 16.46
N ASP A 18 -4.79 11.72 15.25
CA ASP A 18 -6.19 11.79 14.83
C ASP A 18 -6.97 10.48 15.04
N ALA A 19 -6.47 9.55 15.86
CA ALA A 19 -7.00 8.18 15.95
C ALA A 19 -8.52 8.10 16.21
N ASP A 20 -9.03 8.94 17.12
CA ASP A 20 -10.46 8.99 17.45
C ASP A 20 -11.32 9.48 16.27
N VAL A 21 -10.83 10.50 15.54
CA VAL A 21 -11.52 11.08 14.37
C VAL A 21 -11.53 10.08 13.21
N LEU A 22 -10.42 9.38 13.01
CA LEU A 22 -10.24 8.35 11.98
C LEU A 22 -10.89 7.01 12.36
N ARG A 23 -11.29 6.86 13.63
CA ARG A 23 -11.90 5.65 14.21
C ARG A 23 -11.00 4.43 14.09
N VAL A 24 -9.70 4.64 14.28
CA VAL A 24 -8.66 3.61 14.34
C VAL A 24 -8.27 3.36 15.80
N ALA A 25 -7.70 2.19 16.09
CA ALA A 25 -7.22 1.88 17.44
C ALA A 25 -5.70 1.67 17.43
N VAL A 26 -5.00 2.33 18.35
CA VAL A 26 -3.54 2.23 18.49
C VAL A 26 -3.22 1.42 19.73
N SER A 27 -2.33 0.45 19.60
CA SER A 27 -1.86 -0.40 20.71
C SER A 27 -0.39 -0.73 20.54
N GLN A 28 0.25 -1.16 21.62
CA GLN A 28 1.65 -1.57 21.60
C GLN A 28 1.76 -3.03 22.07
N LEU A 29 2.53 -3.83 21.32
CA LEU A 29 2.87 -5.20 21.71
C LEU A 29 3.93 -5.20 22.81
N ALA A 30 4.11 -6.33 23.51
CA ALA A 30 5.08 -6.42 24.61
C ALA A 30 6.53 -6.16 24.15
N CYS A 31 6.85 -6.50 22.90
CA CYS A 31 8.14 -6.23 22.25
C CYS A 31 8.36 -4.74 21.90
N GLY A 32 7.33 -3.90 22.01
CA GLY A 32 7.37 -2.47 21.75
C GLY A 32 6.85 -2.05 20.36
N ALA A 33 6.56 -2.99 19.46
CA ALA A 33 5.99 -2.67 18.15
C ALA A 33 4.60 -2.02 18.28
N THR A 34 4.34 -1.01 17.46
CA THR A 34 3.08 -0.27 17.43
C THR A 34 2.14 -0.88 16.39
N ILE A 35 0.93 -1.24 16.82
CA ILE A 35 -0.14 -1.77 15.97
C ILE A 35 -1.22 -0.71 15.84
N ILE A 36 -1.53 -0.35 14.60
CA ILE A 36 -2.58 0.58 14.21
C ILE A 36 -3.68 -0.24 13.54
N ASP A 37 -4.73 -0.56 14.28
CA ASP A 37 -5.90 -1.26 13.78
C ASP A 37 -6.81 -0.28 13.01
N CYS A 38 -6.88 -0.47 11.70
CA CYS A 38 -7.67 0.35 10.78
C CYS A 38 -8.99 -0.33 10.35
N GLY A 39 -9.33 -1.53 10.86
CA GLY A 39 -10.54 -2.21 10.40
C GLY A 39 -10.77 -3.65 10.87
N VAL A 40 -9.94 -4.19 11.77
CA VAL A 40 -10.09 -5.52 12.36
C VAL A 40 -11.13 -5.48 13.49
N ALA A 41 -10.83 -4.76 14.57
CA ALA A 41 -11.76 -4.48 15.67
C ALA A 41 -12.21 -3.01 15.63
N ALA A 42 -11.31 -2.11 15.21
CA ALA A 42 -11.64 -0.73 14.91
C ALA A 42 -12.61 -0.61 13.72
N LEU A 43 -13.41 0.45 13.70
CA LEU A 43 -14.35 0.70 12.60
C LEU A 43 -13.61 1.20 11.34
N GLY A 44 -12.55 1.98 11.51
CA GLY A 44 -11.85 2.67 10.43
C GLY A 44 -12.77 3.64 9.68
N GLY A 45 -12.49 3.85 8.40
CA GLY A 45 -13.29 4.73 7.56
C GLY A 45 -12.67 4.99 6.20
N LEU A 46 -13.30 5.89 5.43
CA LEU A 46 -12.76 6.34 4.15
C LEU A 46 -11.45 7.10 4.34
N GLU A 47 -11.41 8.07 5.25
CA GLU A 47 -10.18 8.83 5.54
C GLU A 47 -9.07 7.96 6.15
N ALA A 48 -9.40 7.03 7.04
CA ALA A 48 -8.43 6.05 7.53
C ALA A 48 -7.84 5.20 6.39
N GLY A 49 -8.68 4.80 5.43
CA GLY A 49 -8.23 4.10 4.22
C GLY A 49 -7.39 4.95 3.28
N ARG A 50 -7.75 6.24 3.13
CA ARG A 50 -7.01 7.23 2.32
C ARG A 50 -5.62 7.45 2.89
N MET A 51 -5.52 7.71 4.20
CA MET A 51 -4.23 7.86 4.89
C MET A 51 -3.44 6.56 4.88
N MET A 52 -4.07 5.40 5.07
CA MET A 52 -3.41 4.10 4.95
C MET A 52 -2.82 3.92 3.53
N ALA A 53 -3.53 4.31 2.47
CA ALA A 53 -3.00 4.29 1.11
C ALA A 53 -1.80 5.23 0.92
N GLU A 54 -1.85 6.46 1.44
CA GLU A 54 -0.72 7.41 1.37
C GLU A 54 0.50 6.91 2.14
N ILE A 55 0.29 6.27 3.30
CA ILE A 55 1.36 5.62 4.08
C ILE A 55 1.94 4.45 3.28
N ALA A 56 1.11 3.66 2.60
CA ALA A 56 1.58 2.60 1.70
C ALA A 56 2.46 3.15 0.57
N LEU A 57 2.17 4.36 0.11
CA LEU A 57 2.89 5.12 -0.92
C LEU A 57 4.06 5.95 -0.33
N ALA A 58 4.37 5.80 0.96
CA ALA A 58 5.40 6.54 1.69
C ALA A 58 5.27 8.08 1.57
N GLY A 59 4.05 8.59 1.43
CA GLY A 59 3.79 10.03 1.24
C GLY A 59 4.25 10.60 -0.11
N LEU A 60 4.67 9.75 -1.04
CA LEU A 60 5.15 10.15 -2.36
C LEU A 60 4.05 10.19 -3.43
N ALA A 61 2.80 10.02 -3.01
CA ALA A 61 1.64 10.14 -3.88
C ALA A 61 0.47 10.76 -3.10
N GLU A 62 -0.30 11.61 -3.78
CA GLU A 62 -1.57 12.13 -3.26
C GLU A 62 -2.67 11.10 -3.53
N VAL A 63 -3.49 10.81 -2.51
CA VAL A 63 -4.68 9.97 -2.64
C VAL A 63 -5.92 10.79 -2.35
N SER A 64 -6.83 10.88 -3.32
CA SER A 64 -8.05 11.68 -3.23
C SER A 64 -9.30 10.90 -3.67
N PHE A 65 -10.47 11.33 -3.20
CA PHE A 65 -11.77 10.80 -3.65
C PHE A 65 -12.39 11.74 -4.67
N LEU A 66 -12.77 11.22 -5.84
CA LEU A 66 -13.43 11.97 -6.90
C LEU A 66 -14.72 11.28 -7.34
N PRO A 67 -15.64 11.97 -8.03
CA PRO A 67 -16.72 11.29 -8.75
C PRO A 67 -16.14 10.36 -9.82
N ALA A 68 -16.62 9.12 -9.90
CA ALA A 68 -16.20 8.19 -10.95
C ALA A 68 -16.88 8.52 -12.30
N ASN A 69 -16.38 7.90 -13.39
CA ASN A 69 -17.07 7.90 -14.67
C ASN A 69 -18.43 7.19 -14.53
N SER A 70 -19.52 7.96 -14.67
CA SER A 70 -20.89 7.49 -14.45
C SER A 70 -21.37 6.37 -15.40
N GLU A 71 -20.67 6.15 -16.52
CA GLU A 71 -20.90 5.03 -17.43
C GLU A 71 -20.37 3.70 -16.88
N VAL A 72 -19.32 3.76 -16.05
CA VAL A 72 -18.68 2.61 -15.41
C VAL A 72 -19.23 2.41 -13.99
N TRP A 73 -19.24 3.48 -13.20
CA TRP A 73 -19.60 3.48 -11.79
C TRP A 73 -20.20 4.82 -11.38
N ARG A 74 -21.32 4.80 -10.64
CA ARG A 74 -22.01 6.03 -10.20
C ARG A 74 -21.59 6.51 -8.80
N GLY A 75 -20.69 5.79 -8.14
CA GLY A 75 -20.14 6.18 -6.84
C GLY A 75 -18.83 6.96 -6.98
N PRO A 76 -18.05 7.07 -5.89
CA PRO A 76 -16.74 7.70 -5.93
C PRO A 76 -15.70 6.80 -6.63
N SER A 77 -14.58 7.39 -7.01
CA SER A 77 -13.33 6.76 -7.39
C SER A 77 -12.22 7.19 -6.44
N VAL A 78 -11.19 6.37 -6.32
CA VAL A 78 -9.92 6.75 -5.68
C VAL A 78 -8.96 7.19 -6.77
N GLN A 79 -8.42 8.41 -6.68
CA GLN A 79 -7.38 8.93 -7.55
C GLN A 79 -6.03 8.88 -6.84
N ILE A 80 -4.99 8.59 -7.61
CA ILE A 80 -3.58 8.57 -7.20
C ILE A 80 -2.79 9.45 -8.17
N SER A 81 -1.98 10.37 -7.65
CA SER A 81 -1.02 11.15 -8.45
C SER A 81 0.37 11.11 -7.81
N THR A 82 1.42 10.84 -8.59
CA THR A 82 2.80 10.76 -8.10
C THR A 82 3.82 11.14 -9.16
N ASP A 83 4.89 11.82 -8.73
CA ASP A 83 6.13 12.07 -9.49
C ASP A 83 7.27 11.13 -9.06
N HIS A 84 6.96 10.11 -8.26
CA HIS A 84 7.89 9.08 -7.80
C HIS A 84 7.31 7.67 -7.97
N PRO A 85 6.77 7.30 -9.15
CA PRO A 85 5.99 6.08 -9.34
C PRO A 85 6.72 4.81 -8.89
N VAL A 86 8.01 4.67 -9.22
CA VAL A 86 8.78 3.47 -8.84
C VAL A 86 8.97 3.39 -7.32
N ALA A 87 9.31 4.49 -6.66
CA ALA A 87 9.53 4.51 -5.22
C ALA A 87 8.21 4.35 -4.44
N ALA A 88 7.17 5.11 -4.82
CA ALA A 88 5.87 5.10 -4.17
C ALA A 88 5.17 3.73 -4.37
N CYS A 89 5.09 3.25 -5.61
CA CYS A 89 4.30 2.06 -5.92
C CYS A 89 5.11 0.76 -5.78
N MET A 90 6.30 0.66 -6.37
CA MET A 90 7.01 -0.63 -6.45
C MET A 90 7.87 -0.89 -5.21
N ALA A 91 8.62 0.11 -4.75
CA ALA A 91 9.48 -0.03 -3.56
C ALA A 91 8.67 -0.01 -2.25
N SER A 92 7.48 0.57 -2.25
CA SER A 92 6.63 0.73 -1.06
C SER A 92 5.27 0.04 -1.21
N GLN A 93 4.34 0.60 -2.00
CA GLN A 93 2.92 0.18 -2.01
C GLN A 93 2.72 -1.30 -2.37
N TYR A 94 3.49 -1.85 -3.31
CA TYR A 94 3.32 -3.21 -3.82
C TYR A 94 3.31 -4.24 -2.68
N ALA A 95 2.33 -5.14 -2.71
CA ALA A 95 2.12 -6.17 -1.70
C ALA A 95 3.00 -7.40 -1.97
N GLY A 96 4.32 -7.21 -1.98
CA GLY A 96 5.28 -8.23 -2.40
C GLY A 96 5.82 -9.13 -1.29
N TRP A 97 5.45 -8.89 -0.03
CA TRP A 97 5.97 -9.66 1.10
C TRP A 97 4.88 -10.52 1.76
N GLU A 98 4.95 -11.84 1.57
CA GLU A 98 4.17 -12.80 2.34
C GLU A 98 4.66 -12.86 3.80
N VAL A 99 3.81 -12.40 4.73
CA VAL A 99 4.10 -12.41 6.17
C VAL A 99 3.40 -13.60 6.82
N THR A 100 4.20 -14.53 7.34
CA THR A 100 3.72 -15.77 7.97
C THR A 100 4.37 -16.02 9.32
N GLY A 101 3.62 -16.61 10.26
CA GLY A 101 4.09 -17.06 11.58
C GLY A 101 2.93 -17.32 12.55
N GLU A 102 3.04 -18.30 13.44
CA GLU A 102 2.01 -18.60 14.48
C GLU A 102 0.55 -18.59 13.98
N GLU A 103 0.25 -19.36 12.93
CA GLU A 103 -1.08 -19.42 12.26
C GLU A 103 -1.57 -18.09 11.62
N PHE A 104 -0.78 -17.03 11.70
CA PHE A 104 -1.03 -15.75 11.05
C PHE A 104 -0.51 -15.77 9.61
N PHE A 105 -1.31 -15.19 8.72
CA PHE A 105 -0.96 -14.90 7.32
C PHE A 105 -1.45 -13.49 6.97
N ALA A 106 -0.61 -12.72 6.28
CA ALA A 106 -0.98 -11.46 5.67
C ALA A 106 -0.12 -11.17 4.45
N MET A 107 -0.68 -10.44 3.48
CA MET A 107 0.12 -9.77 2.47
C MET A 107 0.65 -8.45 3.05
N GLY A 108 1.97 -8.33 3.06
CA GLY A 108 2.72 -7.18 3.53
C GLY A 108 3.01 -6.19 2.40
N SER A 109 2.68 -4.92 2.64
CA SER A 109 3.03 -3.78 1.78
C SER A 109 3.62 -2.64 2.61
N GLY A 110 3.99 -1.54 1.95
CA GLY A 110 4.59 -0.37 2.58
C GLY A 110 6.12 -0.40 2.60
N PRO A 111 6.75 0.67 3.10
CA PRO A 111 8.18 0.90 2.93
C PRO A 111 9.06 -0.06 3.75
N MET A 112 8.51 -0.81 4.71
CA MET A 112 9.25 -1.89 5.40
C MET A 112 9.88 -2.89 4.41
N ARG A 113 9.28 -3.05 3.22
CA ARG A 113 9.80 -3.91 2.16
C ARG A 113 11.17 -3.45 1.67
N ALA A 114 11.37 -2.14 1.52
CA ALA A 114 12.65 -1.55 1.12
C ALA A 114 13.74 -1.75 2.19
N ALA A 115 13.37 -1.71 3.47
CA ALA A 115 14.27 -2.02 4.58
C ALA A 115 14.66 -3.52 4.63
N ALA A 116 13.70 -4.41 4.36
CA ALA A 116 13.96 -5.84 4.33
C ALA A 116 14.76 -6.28 3.09
N GLY A 117 14.50 -5.67 1.93
CA GLY A 117 15.25 -5.87 0.68
C GLY A 117 15.31 -7.32 0.18
N ARG A 118 14.28 -8.13 0.47
CA ARG A 118 14.31 -9.59 0.23
C ARG A 118 13.78 -10.02 -1.13
N GLU A 119 12.98 -9.18 -1.77
CA GLU A 119 12.34 -9.50 -3.05
C GLU A 119 13.28 -9.24 -4.22
N GLU A 120 13.21 -10.09 -5.26
CA GLU A 120 14.00 -9.91 -6.48
C GLU A 120 13.71 -8.57 -7.17
N LEU A 121 12.52 -8.01 -6.97
CA LEU A 121 12.13 -6.69 -7.44
C LEU A 121 13.17 -5.62 -7.07
N PHE A 122 13.71 -5.65 -5.85
CA PHE A 122 14.69 -4.66 -5.39
C PHE A 122 16.00 -4.68 -6.16
N GLN A 123 16.35 -5.81 -6.79
CA GLN A 123 17.51 -5.90 -7.70
C GLN A 123 17.25 -5.17 -9.03
N ARG A 124 15.99 -5.11 -9.47
CA ARG A 124 15.59 -4.42 -10.70
C ARG A 124 15.40 -2.92 -10.49
N ILE A 125 14.74 -2.52 -9.40
CA ILE A 125 14.38 -1.11 -9.15
C ILE A 125 15.43 -0.33 -8.34
N GLY A 126 16.40 -1.00 -7.70
CA GLY A 126 17.53 -0.36 -7.03
C GLY A 126 17.19 0.45 -5.76
N HIS A 127 16.10 0.13 -5.07
CA HIS A 127 15.52 0.93 -3.98
C HIS A 127 15.48 0.19 -2.62
N THR A 128 16.64 -0.18 -2.08
CA THR A 128 16.74 -0.69 -0.70
C THR A 128 17.11 0.41 0.29
N GLU A 129 16.74 0.24 1.55
CA GLU A 129 16.93 1.24 2.61
C GLU A 129 17.65 0.63 3.83
N GLN A 130 18.50 1.42 4.50
CA GLN A 130 18.93 1.14 5.87
C GLN A 130 18.12 2.04 6.80
N ALA A 131 17.00 1.51 7.30
CA ALA A 131 16.03 2.32 8.00
C ALA A 131 16.28 2.36 9.53
N SER A 132 15.95 3.48 10.16
CA SER A 132 15.94 3.63 11.63
C SER A 132 14.59 3.19 12.24
N VAL A 133 13.54 3.26 11.43
CA VAL A 133 12.13 2.92 11.69
C VAL A 133 11.62 2.07 10.52
N ALA A 134 10.62 1.23 10.73
CA ALA A 134 9.96 0.52 9.62
C ALA A 134 8.45 0.64 9.72
N VAL A 135 7.81 0.95 8.59
CA VAL A 135 6.36 1.07 8.48
C VAL A 135 5.84 0.02 7.51
N GLY A 136 4.92 -0.81 7.98
CA GLY A 136 4.31 -1.89 7.23
C GLY A 136 2.79 -1.82 7.24
N LEU A 137 2.18 -2.28 6.16
CA LEU A 137 0.75 -2.52 6.07
C LEU A 137 0.52 -4.02 5.93
N LEU A 138 -0.42 -4.56 6.71
CA LEU A 138 -0.82 -5.96 6.68
C LEU A 138 -2.29 -6.06 6.29
N GLU A 139 -2.55 -6.67 5.13
CA GLU A 139 -3.91 -7.04 4.73
C GLU A 139 -4.32 -8.32 5.47
N SER A 140 -5.04 -8.16 6.60
CA SER A 140 -5.44 -9.28 7.45
C SER A 140 -6.71 -8.98 8.26
N ALA A 141 -7.47 -10.03 8.56
CA ALA A 141 -8.62 -10.00 9.46
C ALA A 141 -8.25 -10.22 10.93
N GLN A 142 -6.96 -10.33 11.23
CA GLN A 142 -6.43 -10.51 12.58
C GLN A 142 -5.28 -9.53 12.80
N LEU A 143 -5.05 -9.12 14.04
CA LEU A 143 -3.84 -8.37 14.40
C LEU A 143 -2.65 -9.34 14.46
N PRO A 144 -1.44 -8.92 14.05
CA PRO A 144 -0.28 -9.79 14.07
C PRO A 144 0.10 -10.17 15.50
N PRO A 145 0.43 -11.45 15.77
CA PRO A 145 0.97 -11.84 17.06
C PRO A 145 2.39 -11.25 17.25
N GLU A 146 2.84 -11.24 18.51
CA GLU A 146 4.14 -10.67 18.88
C GLU A 146 5.32 -11.30 18.12
N ALA A 147 5.30 -12.61 17.92
CA ALA A 147 6.35 -13.31 17.17
C ALA A 147 6.46 -12.84 15.71
N VAL A 148 5.32 -12.51 15.08
CA VAL A 148 5.30 -11.98 13.71
C VAL A 148 5.91 -10.58 13.66
N ALA A 149 5.57 -9.71 14.62
CA ALA A 149 6.16 -8.37 14.71
C ALA A 149 7.68 -8.43 14.95
N LEU A 150 8.16 -9.32 15.83
CA LEU A 150 9.58 -9.55 16.06
C LEU A 150 10.30 -10.01 14.79
N GLN A 151 9.71 -10.94 14.03
CA GLN A 151 10.25 -11.42 12.76
C GLN A 151 10.34 -10.31 11.71
N ILE A 152 9.32 -9.44 11.61
CA ILE A 152 9.35 -8.30 10.68
C ILE A 152 10.47 -7.34 11.07
N ALA A 153 10.57 -6.97 12.35
CA ALA A 153 11.61 -6.07 12.84
C ALA A 153 13.02 -6.61 12.58
N GLU A 154 13.25 -7.91 12.83
CA GLU A 154 14.53 -8.58 12.54
C GLU A 154 14.86 -8.53 11.04
N LYS A 155 13.89 -8.85 10.17
CA LYS A 155 14.08 -8.83 8.72
C LYS A 155 14.36 -7.43 8.19
N CYS A 156 13.78 -6.39 8.82
CA CYS A 156 14.05 -4.98 8.52
C CYS A 156 15.29 -4.42 9.25
N GLN A 157 15.97 -5.23 10.07
CA GLN A 157 17.17 -4.85 10.84
C GLN A 157 16.97 -3.67 11.80
N ILE A 158 15.77 -3.52 12.35
CA ILE A 158 15.43 -2.47 13.33
C ILE A 158 15.10 -3.06 14.71
N LYS A 159 15.03 -2.19 15.72
CA LYS A 159 14.46 -2.56 17.02
C LYS A 159 12.93 -2.71 16.86
N PRO A 160 12.29 -3.69 17.52
CA PRO A 160 10.83 -3.84 17.43
C PRO A 160 10.06 -2.60 17.90
N ALA A 161 10.60 -1.82 18.84
CA ALA A 161 10.03 -0.55 19.27
C ALA A 161 9.94 0.52 18.16
N ASN A 162 10.68 0.34 17.06
CA ASN A 162 10.67 1.23 15.91
C ASN A 162 9.86 0.65 14.74
N LEU A 163 9.01 -0.36 15.00
CA LEU A 163 8.13 -0.96 14.00
C LEU A 163 6.71 -0.43 14.17
N LEU A 164 6.13 0.07 13.09
CA LEU A 164 4.72 0.46 13.01
C LEU A 164 4.01 -0.42 11.98
N LEU A 165 2.90 -1.06 12.38
CA LEU A 165 2.10 -1.93 11.52
C LEU A 165 0.66 -1.45 11.46
N LEU A 166 0.20 -1.06 10.27
CA LEU A 166 -1.20 -0.79 10.00
C LEU A 166 -1.88 -2.07 9.54
N VAL A 167 -3.07 -2.35 10.06
CA VAL A 167 -3.78 -3.61 9.79
C VAL A 167 -5.22 -3.34 9.39
N ALA A 168 -5.65 -3.88 8.26
CA ALA A 168 -7.05 -3.84 7.84
C ALA A 168 -7.40 -5.06 6.99
N PRO A 169 -8.57 -5.68 7.17
CA PRO A 169 -9.05 -6.71 6.25
C PRO A 169 -9.59 -6.06 4.98
N THR A 170 -9.47 -6.75 3.84
CA THR A 170 -9.96 -6.31 2.53
C THR A 170 -11.42 -5.86 2.56
N LYS A 171 -12.27 -6.54 3.36
CA LYS A 171 -13.70 -6.23 3.50
C LYS A 171 -14.03 -5.01 4.37
N SER A 172 -13.05 -4.40 5.04
CA SER A 172 -13.27 -3.17 5.80
C SER A 172 -13.32 -1.95 4.88
N LEU A 173 -13.80 -0.81 5.39
CA LEU A 173 -13.73 0.46 4.64
C LEU A 173 -12.29 0.83 4.28
N ALA A 174 -11.39 0.79 5.26
CA ALA A 174 -9.99 1.14 5.05
C ALA A 174 -9.30 0.16 4.09
N GLY A 175 -9.54 -1.14 4.25
CA GLY A 175 -9.03 -2.18 3.36
C GLY A 175 -9.52 -2.04 1.92
N THR A 176 -10.81 -1.75 1.73
CA THR A 176 -11.36 -1.53 0.39
C THR A 176 -10.71 -0.32 -0.28
N VAL A 177 -10.55 0.80 0.43
CA VAL A 177 -9.90 2.01 -0.12
C VAL A 177 -8.44 1.75 -0.47
N GLN A 178 -7.65 1.15 0.43
CA GLN A 178 -6.23 0.94 0.18
C GLN A 178 -5.98 0.02 -1.02
N VAL A 179 -6.81 -1.03 -1.21
CA VAL A 179 -6.65 -1.91 -2.39
C VAL A 179 -6.99 -1.13 -3.65
N VAL A 180 -8.12 -0.41 -3.68
CA VAL A 180 -8.52 0.38 -4.86
C VAL A 180 -7.52 1.49 -5.19
N ALA A 181 -6.77 1.99 -4.21
CA ALA A 181 -5.69 2.96 -4.39
C ALA A 181 -4.44 2.39 -5.11
N ARG A 182 -4.48 1.15 -5.62
CA ARG A 182 -3.34 0.48 -6.29
C ARG A 182 -3.39 0.54 -7.82
N SER A 183 -4.26 1.36 -8.41
CA SER A 183 -4.38 1.44 -9.88
C SER A 183 -3.03 1.70 -10.57
N VAL A 184 -2.26 2.68 -10.11
CA VAL A 184 -0.92 2.97 -10.64
C VAL A 184 0.05 1.82 -10.38
N GLU A 185 0.05 1.24 -9.17
CA GLU A 185 0.90 0.11 -8.82
C GLU A 185 0.67 -1.10 -9.72
N THR A 186 -0.58 -1.48 -9.97
CA THR A 186 -0.89 -2.61 -10.86
C THR A 186 -0.44 -2.37 -12.30
N ALA A 187 -0.52 -1.13 -12.80
CA ALA A 187 0.00 -0.78 -14.12
C ALA A 187 1.53 -0.90 -14.18
N LEU A 188 2.24 -0.41 -13.16
CA LEU A 188 3.70 -0.51 -13.07
C LEU A 188 4.18 -1.95 -12.87
N HIS A 189 3.50 -2.73 -12.04
CA HIS A 189 3.76 -4.15 -11.88
C HIS A 189 3.60 -4.88 -13.21
N LYS A 190 2.55 -4.55 -13.98
CA LYS A 190 2.37 -5.13 -15.31
C LYS A 190 3.47 -4.75 -16.29
N LEU A 191 3.98 -3.52 -16.24
CA LEU A 191 5.13 -3.09 -17.05
C LEU A 191 6.41 -3.84 -16.67
N ASP A 192 6.68 -4.06 -15.39
CA ASP A 192 7.81 -4.87 -14.90
C ASP A 192 7.69 -6.33 -15.36
N ASP A 193 6.50 -6.93 -15.28
CA ASP A 193 6.22 -8.30 -15.79
C ASP A 193 6.49 -8.41 -17.31
N LEU A 194 6.29 -7.33 -18.05
CA LEU A 194 6.57 -7.24 -19.49
C LEU A 194 8.05 -6.93 -19.80
N GLY A 195 8.87 -6.71 -18.76
CA GLY A 195 10.29 -6.39 -18.89
C GLY A 195 10.56 -4.94 -19.31
N PHE A 196 9.60 -4.03 -19.14
CA PHE A 196 9.83 -2.61 -19.37
C PHE A 196 10.67 -2.02 -18.25
N ASP A 197 11.64 -1.18 -18.61
CA ASP A 197 12.48 -0.48 -17.64
C ASP A 197 11.66 0.59 -16.91
N LEU A 198 11.27 0.31 -15.67
CA LEU A 198 10.47 1.24 -14.87
C LEU A 198 11.19 2.56 -14.54
N SER A 199 12.53 2.64 -14.66
CA SER A 199 13.27 3.89 -14.47
C SER A 199 12.96 4.95 -15.54
N CYS A 200 12.27 4.54 -16.60
CA CYS A 200 11.76 5.41 -17.65
C CYS A 200 10.42 6.09 -17.31
N VAL A 201 9.73 5.69 -16.23
CA VAL A 201 8.46 6.30 -15.83
C VAL A 201 8.72 7.46 -14.87
N ASP A 202 8.45 8.68 -15.32
CA ASP A 202 8.76 9.90 -14.59
C ASP A 202 7.58 10.31 -13.67
N SER A 203 6.34 10.22 -14.16
CA SER A 203 5.13 10.55 -13.38
C SER A 203 3.98 9.60 -13.70
N ALA A 204 3.03 9.48 -12.79
CA ALA A 204 1.84 8.66 -12.99
C ALA A 204 0.59 9.29 -12.36
N LEU A 205 -0.54 9.07 -13.02
CA LEU A 205 -1.87 9.44 -12.56
C LEU A 205 -2.79 8.25 -12.79
N GLY A 206 -3.58 7.86 -11.80
CA GLY A 206 -4.51 6.75 -11.92
C GLY A 206 -5.80 6.99 -11.15
N TRP A 207 -6.86 6.32 -11.58
CA TRP A 207 -8.13 6.29 -10.85
C TRP A 207 -8.79 4.95 -10.99
N ALA A 208 -9.47 4.49 -9.93
CA ALA A 208 -10.29 3.30 -9.94
C ALA A 208 -11.61 3.55 -9.18
N PRO A 209 -12.76 3.02 -9.63
CA PRO A 209 -14.03 3.14 -8.93
C PRO A 209 -13.94 2.53 -7.54
N LEU A 210 -14.42 3.24 -6.52
CA LEU A 210 -14.46 2.75 -5.15
C LEU A 210 -15.80 2.03 -4.92
N PRO A 211 -15.80 0.68 -4.85
CA PRO A 211 -17.03 -0.06 -4.62
C PRO A 211 -17.34 -0.09 -3.11
N PRO A 212 -18.59 -0.38 -2.71
CA PRO A 212 -18.90 -0.57 -1.30
C PRO A 212 -18.17 -1.81 -0.75
N PRO A 213 -17.82 -1.86 0.55
CA PRO A 213 -17.22 -3.04 1.15
C PRO A 213 -18.08 -4.29 0.98
N ALA A 214 -17.45 -5.45 0.82
CA ALA A 214 -18.15 -6.72 0.65
C ALA A 214 -18.52 -7.36 2.00
N LYS A 215 -19.38 -8.39 1.96
CA LYS A 215 -19.84 -9.09 3.17
C LYS A 215 -18.82 -10.07 3.76
N ASN A 216 -17.86 -10.53 2.95
CA ASN A 216 -16.83 -11.49 3.33
C ASN A 216 -15.55 -11.22 2.52
N ASP A 217 -14.45 -11.80 2.97
CA ASP A 217 -13.11 -11.48 2.44
C ASP A 217 -12.92 -11.95 0.99
N LEU A 218 -13.43 -13.13 0.61
CA LEU A 218 -13.35 -13.61 -0.78
C LEU A 218 -14.10 -12.69 -1.75
N ALA A 219 -15.30 -12.23 -1.38
CA ALA A 219 -16.06 -11.28 -2.18
C ALA A 219 -15.43 -9.88 -2.18
N ALA A 220 -14.72 -9.51 -1.10
CA ALA A 220 -13.98 -8.25 -1.04
C ALA A 220 -12.83 -8.26 -2.03
N ILE A 221 -11.99 -9.30 -2.01
CA ILE A 221 -10.87 -9.50 -2.94
C ILE A 221 -11.36 -9.40 -4.39
N GLY A 222 -12.41 -10.14 -4.75
CA GLY A 222 -12.97 -10.07 -6.09
C GLY A 222 -13.41 -8.65 -6.46
N ARG A 223 -14.20 -8.01 -5.60
CA ARG A 223 -14.76 -6.68 -5.86
C ARG A 223 -13.70 -5.57 -5.95
N THR A 224 -12.68 -5.59 -5.10
CA THR A 224 -11.60 -4.60 -5.12
C THR A 224 -10.68 -4.82 -6.33
N ASN A 225 -10.40 -6.08 -6.69
CA ASN A 225 -9.61 -6.37 -7.88
C ASN A 225 -10.37 -6.02 -9.16
N ASP A 226 -11.67 -6.34 -9.24
CA ASP A 226 -12.53 -5.99 -10.37
C ASP A 226 -12.61 -4.47 -10.58
N ALA A 227 -12.64 -3.69 -9.49
CA ALA A 227 -12.60 -2.24 -9.57
C ALA A 227 -11.36 -1.73 -10.31
N ILE A 228 -10.20 -2.35 -10.09
CA ILE A 228 -8.96 -2.00 -10.78
C ILE A 228 -8.97 -2.58 -12.20
N LEU A 229 -9.18 -3.88 -12.34
CA LEU A 229 -9.05 -4.60 -13.61
C LEU A 229 -10.02 -4.13 -14.70
N TYR A 230 -11.24 -3.73 -14.31
CA TYR A 230 -12.29 -3.36 -15.27
C TYR A 230 -12.66 -1.87 -15.22
N GLY A 231 -12.24 -1.16 -14.19
CA GLY A 231 -12.66 0.23 -13.95
C GLY A 231 -11.52 1.23 -13.83
N ALA A 232 -10.27 0.78 -13.73
CA ALA A 232 -9.16 1.71 -13.63
C ALA A 232 -8.75 2.30 -14.98
N GLU A 233 -8.33 3.56 -14.94
CA GLU A 233 -7.58 4.18 -16.01
C GLU A 233 -6.30 4.75 -15.40
N VAL A 234 -5.18 4.59 -16.11
CA VAL A 234 -3.86 5.05 -15.68
C VAL A 234 -3.19 5.78 -16.84
N THR A 235 -2.71 6.98 -16.57
CA THR A 235 -1.84 7.76 -17.45
C THR A 235 -0.42 7.71 -16.90
N LEU A 236 0.51 7.22 -17.70
CA LEU A 236 1.94 7.19 -17.38
C LEU A 236 2.67 8.21 -18.25
N TYR A 237 3.47 9.06 -17.62
CA TYR A 237 4.40 9.96 -18.26
C TYR A 237 5.76 9.29 -18.25
N LEU A 238 6.21 8.83 -19.42
CA LEU A 238 7.41 8.01 -19.53
C LEU A 238 8.27 8.40 -20.73
N ARG A 239 9.53 7.99 -20.67
CA ARG A 239 10.52 8.09 -21.74
C ARG A 239 10.66 6.74 -22.44
N GLY A 240 10.72 6.70 -23.75
CA GLY A 240 10.89 5.44 -24.46
C GLY A 240 10.99 5.62 -25.96
N ASP A 241 11.56 4.61 -26.63
CA ASP A 241 11.53 4.51 -28.09
C ASP A 241 10.12 4.11 -28.55
N ASP A 242 9.57 4.81 -29.55
CA ASP A 242 8.23 4.57 -30.09
C ASP A 242 7.98 3.08 -30.42
N ALA A 243 8.98 2.36 -30.93
CA ALA A 243 8.87 0.95 -31.27
C ALA A 243 8.81 0.02 -30.05
N VAL A 244 9.36 0.45 -28.90
CA VAL A 244 9.19 -0.24 -27.62
C VAL A 244 7.79 0.03 -27.07
N LEU A 245 7.36 1.29 -27.10
CA LEU A 245 6.06 1.71 -26.57
C LEU A 245 4.89 1.07 -27.33
N GLN A 246 4.96 1.00 -28.67
CA GLN A 246 3.94 0.32 -29.49
C GLN A 246 3.79 -1.18 -29.19
N LYS A 247 4.82 -1.83 -28.62
CA LYS A 247 4.74 -3.25 -28.24
C LYS A 247 4.08 -3.48 -26.89
N LEU A 248 4.00 -2.45 -26.05
CA LEU A 248 3.37 -2.52 -24.72
C LEU A 248 1.83 -2.46 -24.82
N GLY A 249 1.30 -1.84 -25.88
CA GLY A 249 -0.13 -1.66 -26.12
C GLY A 249 -0.49 -0.21 -26.36
#